data_AF-T1CQB6-F1
#
_entry.id   AF-T1CQB6-F1
#
_cell.length_a   1.000
_cell.length_b   1.000
_cell.length_c   1.000
_cell.angle_alpha   90.00
_cell.angle_beta   90.00
_cell.angle_gamma   90.00
#
_symmetry.space_group_name_H-M   'P 1'
#
loop_
_entity.id
_entity.type
_entity.pdbx_description
1 polymer ?
#
loop_
_entity_poly.entity_id
_entity_poly.type
_entity_poly.pdbx_seq_one_letter_code
_entity_poly.pdbx_strand_id
1 'polypeptide(L)'
;MQMAPIEAQISLAQEIGENQGYQSYLISIRQIEASQAIGIEQAKALDKADIKIIANANNGNVNDGLNSVSEFFSAKGGTQLGAMLEGLAQSEVGKSLLDKFTAKKENK
;
A
#
# COMPACT_ATOMS: atom_id res chain seq x y z
N MET A 1 -6.66 40.69 -44.01
CA MET A 1 -7.69 39.82 -43.39
C MET A 1 -7.23 38.37 -43.41
N GLN A 2 -6.41 37.94 -42.46
CA GLN A 2 -6.05 36.51 -42.31
C GLN A 2 -5.77 36.12 -40.84
N MET A 3 -6.48 36.76 -39.89
CA MET A 3 -6.35 36.48 -38.45
C MET A 3 -7.31 35.38 -37.97
N ALA A 4 -8.41 35.13 -38.70
CA ALA A 4 -9.42 34.13 -38.38
C ALA A 4 -8.93 32.66 -38.25
N PRO A 5 -7.98 32.14 -39.05
CA PRO A 5 -7.63 30.72 -38.96
C PRO A 5 -6.75 30.38 -37.75
N ILE A 6 -5.97 31.34 -37.23
CA ILE A 6 -5.08 31.12 -36.08
C ILE A 6 -5.86 31.27 -34.77
N GLU A 7 -6.73 32.28 -34.66
CA GLU A 7 -7.63 32.42 -33.51
C GLU A 7 -8.54 31.20 -33.32
N ALA A 8 -9.11 30.66 -34.41
CA ALA A 8 -9.96 29.47 -34.33
C ALA A 8 -9.20 28.22 -33.83
N GLN A 9 -7.92 28.07 -34.21
CA GLN A 9 -7.08 26.97 -33.73
C GLN A 9 -6.68 27.14 -32.26
N ILE A 10 -6.42 28.38 -31.83
CA ILE A 10 -6.11 28.68 -30.43
C ILE A 10 -7.34 28.41 -29.55
N SER A 11 -8.52 28.88 -29.93
CA SER A 11 -9.76 28.61 -29.19
C SER A 11 -10.06 27.11 -29.11
N LEU A 12 -9.91 26.36 -30.20
CA LEU A 12 -10.11 24.91 -30.20
C LEU A 12 -9.09 24.19 -29.31
N ALA A 13 -7.82 24.59 -29.34
CA ALA A 13 -6.79 24.04 -28.47
C ALA A 13 -7.07 24.34 -27.00
N GLN A 14 -7.62 25.53 -26.69
CA GLN A 14 -8.07 25.91 -25.36
C GLN A 14 -9.26 25.06 -24.90
N GLU A 15 -10.25 24.85 -25.76
CA GLU A 15 -11.45 24.06 -25.47
C GLU A 15 -11.13 22.57 -25.26
N ILE A 16 -10.15 22.02 -25.99
CA ILE A 16 -9.63 20.66 -25.78
C ILE A 16 -8.78 20.58 -24.51
N GLY A 17 -7.97 21.61 -24.24
CA GLY A 17 -7.14 21.71 -23.04
C GLY A 17 -7.93 21.94 -21.75
N GLU A 18 -9.11 22.56 -21.82
CA GLU A 18 -10.00 22.82 -20.68
C GLU A 18 -11.07 21.74 -20.48
N ASN A 19 -11.11 20.71 -21.34
CA ASN A 19 -12.04 19.59 -21.17
C ASN A 19 -11.61 18.69 -20.01
N GLN A 20 -11.90 19.16 -18.80
CA GLN A 20 -11.62 18.48 -17.53
C GLN A 20 -12.19 17.06 -17.51
N GLY A 21 -13.32 16.81 -18.17
CA GLY A 21 -13.91 15.48 -18.29
C GLY A 21 -13.02 14.50 -19.06
N TYR A 22 -12.47 14.93 -20.19
CA TYR A 22 -11.56 14.10 -20.99
C TYR A 22 -10.23 13.84 -20.28
N GLN A 23 -9.66 14.85 -19.61
CA GLN A 23 -8.45 14.66 -18.81
C GLN A 23 -8.70 13.72 -17.63
N SER A 24 -9.83 13.88 -16.93
CA SER A 24 -10.21 13.01 -15.82
C SER A 24 -10.41 11.56 -16.28
N TYR A 25 -10.98 11.36 -17.47
CA TYR A 25 -11.12 10.03 -18.07
C TYR A 25 -9.78 9.37 -18.35
N LEU A 26 -8.84 10.11 -18.97
CA LEU A 26 -7.48 9.60 -19.23
C LEU A 26 -6.72 9.29 -17.94
N ILE A 27 -6.80 10.15 -16.93
CA ILE A 27 -6.21 9.92 -15.61
C ILE A 27 -6.80 8.67 -14.97
N SER A 28 -8.13 8.51 -15.05
CA SER A 28 -8.84 7.35 -14.49
C SER A 28 -8.39 6.04 -15.13
N ILE A 29 -8.23 6.01 -16.46
CA ILE A 29 -7.68 4.84 -17.16
C ILE A 29 -6.30 4.48 -16.62
N ARG A 30 -5.39 5.47 -16.55
CA ARG A 30 -4.03 5.24 -16.05
C ARG A 30 -4.01 4.79 -14.60
N GLN A 31 -4.91 5.29 -13.78
CA GLN A 31 -5.04 4.88 -12.39
C GLN A 31 -5.54 3.43 -12.24
N ILE A 32 -6.48 3.01 -13.11
CA ILE A 32 -6.95 1.61 -13.17
C ILE A 32 -5.82 0.68 -13.61
N GLU A 33 -5.07 1.04 -14.66
CA GLU A 33 -3.91 0.26 -15.14
C GLU A 33 -2.85 0.10 -14.04
N ALA A 34 -2.54 1.17 -13.32
CA ALA A 34 -1.59 1.13 -12.20
C ALA A 34 -2.10 0.22 -11.07
N SER A 35 -3.38 0.32 -10.72
CA SER A 35 -3.99 -0.52 -9.68
C SER A 35 -3.97 -2.00 -10.07
N GLN A 36 -4.23 -2.31 -11.34
CA GLN A 36 -4.14 -3.67 -11.87
C GLN A 36 -2.70 -4.21 -11.78
N ALA A 37 -1.70 -3.43 -12.18
CA ALA A 37 -0.30 -3.85 -12.12
C ALA A 37 0.14 -4.15 -10.67
N ILE A 38 -0.26 -3.30 -9.72
CA ILE A 38 -0.01 -3.51 -8.29
C ILE A 38 -0.69 -4.79 -7.82
N GLY A 39 -1.96 -5.00 -8.16
CA GLY A 39 -2.71 -6.20 -7.77
C GLY A 39 -2.08 -7.50 -8.31
N ILE A 40 -1.56 -7.48 -9.53
CA ILE A 40 -0.86 -8.62 -10.13
C ILE A 40 0.43 -8.93 -9.37
N GLU A 41 1.25 -7.92 -9.07
CA GLU A 41 2.50 -8.12 -8.34
C GLU A 41 2.26 -8.52 -6.88
N GLN A 42 1.23 -7.98 -6.23
CA GLN A 42 0.78 -8.43 -4.91
C GLN A 42 0.34 -9.90 -4.94
N ALA A 43 -0.44 -10.32 -5.94
CA ALA A 43 -0.86 -11.71 -6.10
C ALA A 43 0.34 -12.65 -6.34
N LYS A 44 1.32 -12.25 -7.17
CA LYS A 44 2.57 -13.00 -7.37
C LYS A 44 3.41 -13.08 -6.09
N ALA A 45 3.43 -12.03 -5.28
CA ALA A 45 4.13 -12.03 -4.00
C ALA A 45 3.46 -12.99 -3.00
N LEU A 46 2.13 -13.08 -3.01
CA LEU A 46 1.37 -14.05 -2.21
C LEU A 46 1.57 -15.48 -2.71
N ASP A 47 1.63 -15.72 -4.01
CA ASP A 47 1.91 -17.04 -4.61
C ASP A 47 3.30 -17.57 -4.23
N LYS A 48 4.31 -16.68 -4.19
CA LYS A 48 5.67 -17.03 -3.76
C LYS A 48 5.86 -17.08 -2.25
N ALA A 49 4.93 -16.54 -1.48
CA ALA A 49 5.00 -16.59 -0.03
C ALA A 49 4.44 -17.93 0.45
N ASP A 50 5.30 -18.79 0.99
CA ASP A 50 4.87 -19.96 1.75
C ASP A 50 4.23 -19.48 3.07
N ILE A 51 2.98 -19.01 3.02
CA ILE A 51 2.25 -18.56 4.20
C ILE A 51 1.72 -19.79 4.94
N LYS A 52 2.51 -20.31 5.89
CA LYS A 52 2.03 -21.28 6.87
C LYS A 52 1.17 -20.55 7.92
N ILE A 53 -0.13 -20.42 7.65
CA ILE A 53 -1.09 -19.84 8.60
C ILE A 53 -1.33 -20.85 9.72
N ILE A 54 -0.69 -20.64 10.88
CA ILE A 54 -1.06 -21.31 12.12
C ILE A 54 -2.15 -20.45 12.78
N ALA A 55 -3.39 -20.60 12.31
CA ALA A 55 -4.53 -20.01 12.97
C ALA A 55 -4.81 -20.82 14.24
N ASN A 56 -4.42 -20.30 15.41
CA ASN A 56 -4.95 -20.76 16.69
C ASN A 56 -6.42 -20.29 16.77
N ALA A 57 -7.28 -20.90 15.96
CA ALA A 57 -8.71 -20.66 16.00
C ALA A 57 -9.24 -21.26 17.31
N ASN A 58 -9.37 -20.43 18.36
CA ASN A 58 -10.26 -20.78 19.45
C ASN A 58 -11.64 -20.99 18.84
N ASN A 59 -12.08 -22.25 18.79
CA ASN A 59 -13.33 -22.75 18.19
C ASN A 59 -13.32 -23.04 16.67
N GLY A 60 -12.16 -23.19 16.02
CA GLY A 60 -12.08 -23.79 14.68
C GLY A 60 -12.65 -22.96 13.52
N ASN A 61 -12.96 -21.68 13.74
CA ASN A 61 -13.42 -20.78 12.69
C ASN A 61 -12.22 -20.17 11.93
N VAL A 62 -11.95 -20.71 10.74
CA VAL A 62 -10.87 -20.24 9.86
C VAL A 62 -11.07 -18.78 9.43
N ASN A 63 -12.31 -18.29 9.35
CA ASN A 63 -12.59 -16.90 9.01
C ASN A 63 -12.05 -15.93 10.07
N ASP A 64 -12.10 -16.30 11.36
CA ASP A 64 -11.59 -15.46 12.45
C ASP A 64 -10.06 -15.40 12.43
N GLY A 65 -9.40 -16.50 12.05
CA GLY A 65 -7.96 -16.55 11.81
C GLY A 65 -7.54 -15.69 10.61
N LEU A 66 -8.28 -15.77 9.50
CA LEU A 66 -8.00 -14.97 8.30
C LEU A 66 -8.22 -13.47 8.53
N ASN A 67 -9.28 -13.11 9.26
CA ASN A 67 -9.55 -11.72 9.64
C ASN A 67 -8.44 -11.17 10.55
N SER A 68 -7.95 -11.97 11.50
CA SER A 68 -6.84 -11.59 12.38
C SER A 68 -5.55 -11.33 11.60
N VAL A 69 -5.26 -12.17 10.60
CA VAL A 69 -4.09 -12.01 9.72
C VAL A 69 -4.25 -10.78 8.82
N SER A 70 -5.44 -10.58 8.24
CA SER A 70 -5.77 -9.38 7.46
C SER A 70 -5.59 -8.11 8.31
N GLU A 71 -6.06 -8.11 9.56
CA GLU A 71 -5.87 -6.99 10.48
C GLU A 71 -4.39 -6.79 10.82
N PHE A 72 -3.61 -7.86 10.99
CA PHE A 72 -2.17 -7.80 11.26
C PHE A 72 -1.37 -7.18 10.10
N PHE A 73 -1.69 -7.53 8.86
CA PHE A 73 -1.03 -6.97 7.66
C PHE A 73 -1.62 -5.62 7.23
N SER A 74 -2.74 -5.20 7.80
CA SER A 74 -3.33 -3.88 7.54
C SER A 74 -2.53 -2.75 8.20
N ALA A 75 -2.81 -1.50 7.80
CA ALA A 75 -2.26 -0.31 8.45
C ALA A 75 -2.52 -0.28 9.98
N LYS A 76 -3.63 -0.87 10.44
CA LYS A 76 -3.97 -0.99 11.86
C LYS A 76 -2.98 -1.92 12.59
N GLY A 77 -2.65 -3.06 12.00
CA GLY A 77 -1.66 -3.99 12.53
C GLY A 77 -0.26 -3.41 12.54
N GLY A 78 0.13 -2.68 11.48
CA GLY A 78 1.40 -1.95 11.43
C GLY A 78 1.54 -0.92 12.57
N THR A 79 0.50 -0.13 12.82
CA THR A 79 0.48 0.83 13.95
C THR A 79 0.53 0.12 15.30
N GLN A 80 -0.18 -1.00 15.47
CA GLN A 80 -0.18 -1.77 16.71
C GLN A 80 1.18 -2.44 16.98
N LEU A 81 1.85 -2.95 15.94
CA LEU A 81 3.21 -3.47 16.04
C LEU A 81 4.21 -2.38 16.37
N GLY A 82 4.10 -1.20 15.75
CA GLY A 82 4.91 -0.04 16.08
C GLY A 82 4.75 0.36 17.55
N ALA A 83 3.50 0.51 18.02
CA ALA A 83 3.20 0.83 19.41
C ALA A 83 3.71 -0.25 20.38
N MET A 84 3.63 -1.52 20.00
CA MET A 84 4.18 -2.63 20.80
C MET A 84 5.70 -2.57 20.87
N LEU A 85 6.39 -2.31 19.76
CA LEU A 85 7.85 -2.19 19.71
C LEU A 85 8.34 -0.96 20.49
N GLU A 86 7.62 0.16 20.41
CA GLU A 86 7.88 1.36 21.21
C GLU A 86 7.67 1.08 22.70
N GLY A 87 6.56 0.42 23.08
CA GLY A 87 6.31 0.02 24.47
C GLY A 87 7.36 -0.95 25.00
N LEU A 88 7.83 -1.88 24.16
CA LEU A 88 8.90 -2.80 24.51
C LEU A 88 10.22 -2.05 24.71
N ALA A 89 10.56 -1.12 23.82
CA ALA A 89 11.75 -0.26 23.92
C ALA A 89 11.72 0.70 25.12
N GLN A 90 10.53 1.10 25.58
CA GLN A 90 10.35 1.94 26.76
C GLN A 90 10.50 1.16 28.08
N SER A 91 10.28 -0.16 28.07
CA SER A 91 10.48 -0.99 29.27
C SER A 91 11.96 -1.39 29.43
N GLU A 92 12.49 -1.39 30.65
CA GLU A 92 13.88 -1.79 30.92
C GLU A 92 14.20 -3.23 30.45
N VAL A 93 13.25 -4.15 30.66
CA VAL A 93 13.34 -5.55 30.22
C VAL A 93 13.27 -5.65 28.69
N GLY A 94 12.31 -4.94 28.06
CA GLY A 94 12.13 -4.99 26.62
C GLY A 94 13.26 -4.32 25.86
N LYS A 95 13.82 -3.23 26.37
CA LYS A 95 15.03 -2.60 25.85
C LYS A 95 16.23 -3.55 25.91
N SER A 96 16.44 -4.22 27.04
CA SER A 96 17.51 -5.22 27.20
C SER A 96 17.37 -6.41 26.24
N LEU A 97 16.14 -6.79 25.90
CA LEU A 97 15.87 -7.82 24.89
C LEU A 97 16.13 -7.30 23.48
N LEU A 98 15.61 -6.11 23.14
CA LEU A 98 15.80 -5.47 21.85
C LEU A 98 17.29 -5.27 21.56
N ASP A 99 18.06 -4.76 22.53
CA ASP A 99 19.50 -4.55 22.41
C ASP A 99 20.24 -5.87 22.15
N LYS A 100 19.86 -6.98 22.78
CA LYS A 100 20.45 -8.31 22.49
C LYS A 100 20.09 -8.83 21.10
N PHE A 101 18.91 -8.49 20.59
CA PHE A 101 18.46 -8.89 19.26
C PHE A 101 19.06 -8.01 18.14
N THR A 102 19.29 -6.72 18.38
CA THR A 102 19.83 -5.77 17.40
C THR A 102 21.36 -5.70 17.42
N ALA A 103 22.01 -5.86 18.58
CA ALA A 103 23.46 -5.75 18.71
C ALA A 103 24.25 -6.90 18.03
N LYS A 104 23.60 -8.00 17.62
CA LYS A 104 24.27 -9.11 16.93
C LYS A 104 24.66 -8.78 15.48
N LYS A 105 24.25 -7.62 14.94
CA LYS A 105 24.46 -7.25 13.53
C LYS A 105 25.65 -6.33 13.26
N GLU A 106 26.34 -5.82 14.28
CA GLU A 106 27.50 -4.90 14.11
C GLU A 106 28.87 -5.60 14.06
N ASN A 107 28.93 -6.93 13.97
CA ASN A 107 30.19 -7.65 13.73
C ASN A 107 30.19 -8.33 12.35
N LYS A 108 30.30 -7.53 11.28
CA LYS A 108 31.00 -7.91 10.05
C LYS A 108 31.31 -6.71 9.16
#